data_AF-W4AI23-F1
#
_entry.id   AF-W4AI23-F1
#
_cell.length_a   1.000
_cell.length_b   1.000
_cell.length_c   1.000
_cell.angle_alpha   90.00
_cell.angle_beta   90.00
_cell.angle_gamma   90.00
#
_symmetry.space_group_name_H-M   'P 1'
#
loop_
_entity.id
_entity.type
_entity.pdbx_description
1 polymer ?
#
loop_
_entity_poly.entity_id
_entity_poly.type
_entity_poly.pdbx_seq_one_letter_code
_entity_poly.pdbx_strand_id
1 'polypeptide(L)'
;MHKRRFLLTFGRNLDHSNIDYLVKSRLSRYKGGIQKDYFNTVLKKGAEVILNYQIIDTNFDRISSRYYLDDFHLTEAQKNGFLLSLSKLKGTHVWCDPRIQGHAFCVVGDIEFSFYVYRSLEGQEYRFPQYYNHDGNADIIVHSQLPKMPEEEQYLCFPTDWSLEVKDEITIKWIQKLINCS
;
A
#
# COMPACT_ATOMS: atom_id res chain seq x y z
N MET A 1 0.06 -19.56 6.39
CA MET A 1 -0.22 -18.10 6.37
C MET A 1 -0.15 -17.39 7.73
N HIS A 2 -0.45 -18.00 8.88
CA HIS A 2 -0.43 -17.31 10.20
C HIS A 2 0.89 -16.62 10.60
N LYS A 3 2.00 -16.98 9.96
CA LYS A 3 3.34 -16.40 10.21
C LYS A 3 3.69 -15.24 9.28
N ARG A 4 2.86 -14.94 8.28
CA ARG A 4 3.07 -13.80 7.37
C ARG A 4 2.52 -12.52 8.02
N ARG A 5 3.24 -11.44 7.87
CA ARG A 5 2.89 -10.09 8.30
C ARG A 5 3.05 -9.18 7.09
N PHE A 6 2.08 -8.30 6.89
CA PHE A 6 2.15 -7.34 5.81
C PHE A 6 2.10 -5.93 6.40
N LEU A 7 3.14 -5.15 6.14
CA LEU A 7 3.24 -3.77 6.55
C LEU A 7 3.06 -2.88 5.33
N LEU A 8 2.09 -1.99 5.39
CA LEU A 8 1.87 -0.95 4.40
C LEU A 8 2.37 0.38 4.96
N THR A 9 3.15 1.13 4.18
CA THR A 9 3.46 2.54 4.43
C THR A 9 2.88 3.38 3.32
N PHE A 10 2.18 4.45 3.65
CA PHE A 10 1.61 5.32 2.63
C PHE A 10 1.57 6.79 3.03
N GLY A 11 1.42 7.66 2.05
CA GLY A 11 1.32 9.10 2.20
C GLY A 11 1.83 9.82 0.96
N ARG A 12 2.04 11.13 1.06
CA ARG A 12 2.59 11.95 -0.02
C ARG A 12 4.01 12.40 0.28
N ASN A 13 4.90 12.34 -0.71
CA ASN A 13 6.30 12.81 -0.57
C ASN A 13 7.03 12.11 0.58
N LEU A 14 6.95 10.77 0.61
CA LEU A 14 7.63 9.99 1.62
C LEU A 14 9.15 10.14 1.50
N ASP A 15 9.85 9.95 2.61
CA ASP A 15 11.31 10.00 2.66
C ASP A 15 11.91 8.66 2.22
N HIS A 16 11.83 8.38 0.92
CA HIS A 16 12.30 7.13 0.33
C HIS A 16 13.78 6.87 0.62
N SER A 17 14.61 7.91 0.74
CA SER A 17 16.04 7.73 1.04
C SER A 17 16.25 7.10 2.41
N ASN A 18 15.57 7.62 3.45
CA ASN A 18 15.66 7.06 4.80
C ASN A 18 14.91 5.73 4.93
N ILE A 19 13.78 5.56 4.25
CA ILE A 19 13.07 4.27 4.23
C ILE A 19 13.94 3.18 3.59
N ASP A 20 14.55 3.46 2.42
CA ASP A 20 15.46 2.55 1.73
C ASP A 20 16.66 2.18 2.63
N TYR A 21 17.24 3.17 3.32
CA TYR A 21 18.31 2.93 4.28
C TYR A 21 17.87 2.02 5.43
N LEU A 22 16.67 2.23 5.99
CA LEU A 22 16.14 1.37 7.05
C LEU A 22 15.90 -0.06 6.56
N VAL A 23 15.29 -0.23 5.39
CA VAL A 23 15.07 -1.56 4.78
C VAL A 23 16.41 -2.26 4.57
N LYS A 24 17.40 -1.56 4.00
CA LYS A 24 18.74 -2.11 3.76
C LYS A 24 19.45 -2.52 5.05
N SER A 25 19.46 -1.66 6.05
CA SER A 25 20.20 -1.88 7.30
C SER A 25 19.53 -2.87 8.26
N ARG A 26 18.19 -2.95 8.24
CA ARG A 26 17.41 -3.77 9.18
C ARG A 26 16.88 -5.06 8.57
N LEU A 27 16.52 -5.09 7.28
CA LEU A 27 15.78 -6.19 6.68
C LEU A 27 16.57 -7.00 5.65
N SER A 28 17.43 -6.39 4.83
CA SER A 28 18.05 -7.08 3.66
C SER A 28 18.83 -8.36 4.00
N ARG A 29 19.48 -8.43 5.16
CA ARG A 29 20.18 -9.67 5.60
C ARG A 29 19.26 -10.86 5.85
N TYR A 30 17.97 -10.60 6.03
CA TYR A 30 16.93 -11.60 6.32
C TYR A 30 16.06 -11.93 5.11
N LYS A 31 16.41 -11.39 3.93
CA LYS A 31 15.66 -11.59 2.69
C LYS A 31 15.59 -13.08 2.31
N GLY A 32 14.40 -13.52 1.94
CA GLY A 32 14.02 -14.84 1.45
C GLY A 32 14.30 -15.01 -0.05
N GLY A 33 13.89 -16.15 -0.61
CA GLY A 33 13.91 -16.33 -2.06
C GLY A 33 12.68 -15.70 -2.69
N ILE A 34 12.84 -14.96 -3.80
CA ILE A 34 11.71 -14.41 -4.56
C ILE A 34 10.74 -15.54 -4.92
N GLN A 35 9.45 -15.34 -4.60
CA GLN A 35 8.32 -16.26 -4.87
C GLN A 35 8.39 -17.68 -4.27
N LYS A 36 9.53 -18.14 -3.74
CA LYS A 36 9.67 -19.46 -3.10
C LYS A 36 8.82 -19.57 -1.84
N ASP A 37 8.87 -18.53 -1.03
CA ASP A 37 8.25 -18.52 0.30
C ASP A 37 6.78 -18.03 0.25
N TYR A 38 6.35 -17.45 -0.88
CA TYR A 38 4.98 -16.97 -1.12
C TYR A 38 3.99 -18.15 -1.20
N PHE A 39 4.28 -19.14 -2.04
CA PHE A 39 3.43 -20.32 -2.21
C PHE A 39 3.70 -21.40 -1.16
N ASN A 40 4.95 -21.53 -0.68
CA ASN A 40 5.35 -22.48 0.34
C ASN A 40 6.03 -21.75 1.51
N THR A 41 5.25 -21.32 2.49
CA THR A 41 5.75 -20.58 3.67
C THR A 41 6.62 -21.48 4.56
N VAL A 42 7.93 -21.52 4.31
CA VAL A 42 8.91 -22.17 5.19
C VAL A 42 9.77 -21.10 5.83
N LEU A 43 9.66 -20.96 7.16
CA LEU A 43 10.49 -20.01 7.90
C LEU A 43 11.97 -20.43 7.86
N LYS A 44 12.87 -19.49 7.57
CA LYS A 44 14.30 -19.70 7.76
C LYS A 44 14.61 -19.92 9.24
N LYS A 45 15.68 -20.69 9.53
CA LYS A 45 16.11 -20.99 10.90
C LYS A 45 16.23 -19.72 11.74
N GLY A 46 15.58 -19.71 12.90
CA GLY A 46 15.58 -18.58 13.83
C GLY A 46 14.56 -17.47 13.52
N ALA A 47 13.81 -17.58 12.42
CA ALA A 47 12.71 -16.67 12.13
C ALA A 47 11.40 -17.15 12.77
N GLU A 48 10.58 -16.19 13.16
CA GLU A 48 9.26 -16.39 13.75
C GLU A 48 8.15 -15.92 12.79
N VAL A 49 8.45 -14.98 11.91
CA VAL A 49 7.53 -14.38 10.94
C VAL A 49 8.19 -14.15 9.58
N ILE A 50 7.35 -14.04 8.55
CA ILE A 50 7.72 -13.50 7.24
C ILE A 50 7.07 -12.13 7.11
N LEU A 51 7.86 -11.08 6.95
CA LEU A 51 7.39 -9.72 6.70
C LEU A 51 7.40 -9.43 5.20
N ASN A 52 6.26 -8.98 4.67
CA ASN A 52 6.16 -8.22 3.44
C ASN A 52 6.02 -6.74 3.76
N TYR A 53 6.68 -5.90 2.98
CA TYR A 53 6.67 -4.47 3.18
C TYR A 53 6.34 -3.74 1.87
N GLN A 54 5.27 -2.94 1.88
CA GLN A 54 4.85 -2.16 0.72
C GLN A 54 4.85 -0.67 1.05
N ILE A 55 5.19 0.14 0.05
CA ILE A 55 5.13 1.59 0.11
C ILE A 55 4.19 2.09 -0.99
N ILE A 56 3.26 2.97 -0.66
CA ILE A 56 2.41 3.68 -1.62
C ILE A 56 2.62 5.18 -1.42
N ASP A 57 3.30 5.83 -2.36
CA ASP A 57 3.43 7.29 -2.39
C ASP A 57 2.39 7.86 -3.37
N THR A 58 1.54 8.77 -2.90
CA THR A 58 0.56 9.48 -3.74
C THR A 58 1.22 10.59 -4.56
N ASN A 59 2.52 10.84 -4.38
CA ASN A 59 3.34 11.49 -5.39
C ASN A 59 3.95 10.45 -6.35
N PHE A 60 3.34 10.34 -7.52
CA PHE A 60 3.67 9.33 -8.52
C PHE A 60 5.02 9.55 -9.21
N ASP A 61 5.59 10.74 -9.10
CA ASP A 61 6.94 11.02 -9.60
C ASP A 61 8.02 10.44 -8.67
N ARG A 62 7.63 9.91 -7.49
CA ARG A 62 8.54 9.37 -6.45
C ARG A 62 8.39 7.86 -6.23
N ILE A 63 7.72 7.14 -7.14
CA ILE A 63 7.43 5.71 -6.94
C ILE A 63 8.73 4.91 -6.73
N SER A 64 8.87 4.32 -5.55
CA SER A 64 9.77 3.20 -5.30
C SER A 64 8.98 1.89 -5.46
N SER A 65 9.03 1.29 -6.65
CA SER A 65 8.39 0.01 -6.98
C SER A 65 9.11 -1.21 -6.37
N ARG A 66 9.97 -1.01 -5.37
CA ARG A 66 11.02 -1.98 -5.03
C ARG A 66 10.63 -3.09 -4.06
N TYR A 67 9.50 -3.00 -3.35
CA TYR A 67 9.36 -3.76 -2.09
C TYR A 67 8.22 -4.80 -2.01
N TYR A 68 7.27 -4.79 -2.94
CA TYR A 68 6.08 -5.66 -2.91
C TYR A 68 6.38 -7.17 -2.81
N LEU A 69 7.55 -7.61 -3.27
CA LEU A 69 7.85 -9.03 -3.52
C LEU A 69 8.95 -9.63 -2.64
N ASP A 70 9.52 -8.83 -1.73
CA ASP A 70 10.55 -9.33 -0.85
C ASP A 70 9.92 -9.95 0.42
N ASP A 71 10.28 -11.20 0.67
CA ASP A 71 9.94 -11.90 1.91
C ASP A 71 11.10 -11.73 2.90
N PHE A 72 10.87 -11.09 4.05
CA PHE A 72 11.89 -10.95 5.10
C PHE A 72 11.60 -11.90 6.27
N HIS A 73 12.52 -12.82 6.56
CA HIS A 73 12.36 -13.83 7.62
C HIS A 73 12.90 -13.31 8.94
N LEU A 74 12.02 -12.87 9.83
CA LEU A 74 12.38 -12.09 11.02
C LEU A 74 11.95 -12.76 12.32
N THR A 75 12.60 -12.39 13.42
CA THR A 75 12.01 -12.53 14.76
C THR A 75 10.96 -11.45 15.01
N GLU A 76 10.08 -11.63 15.98
CA GLU A 76 9.11 -10.61 16.40
C GLU A 76 9.84 -9.34 16.90
N ALA A 77 10.97 -9.49 17.59
CA ALA A 77 11.79 -8.37 18.05
C ALA A 77 12.36 -7.54 16.88
N GLN A 78 12.85 -8.20 15.82
CA GLN A 78 13.35 -7.53 14.62
C GLN A 78 12.22 -6.79 13.89
N LYS A 79 11.05 -7.43 13.75
CA LYS A 79 9.85 -6.81 13.16
C LYS A 79 9.42 -5.56 13.92
N ASN A 80 9.31 -5.65 15.25
CA ASN A 80 8.90 -4.52 16.09
C ASN A 80 9.95 -3.39 16.09
N GLY A 81 11.24 -3.74 16.12
CA GLY A 81 12.33 -2.75 16.04
C GLY A 81 12.39 -2.03 14.70
N PHE A 82 12.04 -2.71 13.60
CA PHE A 82 11.87 -2.09 12.29
C PHE A 82 10.72 -1.09 12.30
N LEU A 83 9.52 -1.49 12.77
CA LEU A 83 8.36 -0.60 12.85
C LEU A 83 8.64 0.64 13.72
N LEU A 84 9.30 0.48 14.86
CA LEU A 84 9.67 1.60 15.74
C LEU A 84 10.65 2.58 15.08
N SER A 85 11.53 2.09 14.21
CA SER A 85 12.43 2.96 13.45
C SER A 85 11.68 3.67 12.34
N LEU A 86 10.77 2.95 11.69
CA LEU A 86 9.95 3.44 10.59
C LEU A 86 8.96 4.51 11.05
N SER A 87 8.34 4.36 12.23
CA SER A 87 7.35 5.29 12.80
C SER A 87 7.88 6.70 13.11
N LYS A 88 9.20 6.91 12.95
CA LYS A 88 9.85 8.22 13.08
C LYS A 88 9.93 8.97 11.75
N LEU A 89 9.64 8.29 10.63
CA LEU A 89 9.65 8.86 9.29
C LEU A 89 8.25 9.37 8.92
N LYS A 90 8.18 10.26 7.92
CA LYS A 90 6.89 10.73 7.38
C LYS A 90 6.11 9.55 6.80
N GLY A 91 4.80 9.53 7.05
CA GLY A 91 3.85 8.60 6.45
C GLY A 91 2.98 7.91 7.50
N THR A 92 2.01 7.16 7.00
CA THR A 92 1.13 6.31 7.80
C THR A 92 1.60 4.86 7.64
N HIS A 93 1.78 4.15 8.75
CA HIS A 93 2.31 2.77 8.77
C HIS A 93 1.29 1.84 9.40
N VAL A 94 0.77 0.88 8.63
CA VAL A 94 -0.36 0.05 9.03
C VAL A 94 -0.07 -1.42 8.79
N TRP A 95 -0.42 -2.26 9.77
CA TRP A 95 -0.45 -3.69 9.60
C TRP A 95 -1.70 -4.11 8.83
N CYS A 96 -1.50 -4.87 7.77
CA CYS A 96 -2.56 -5.32 6.87
C CYS A 96 -2.68 -6.85 6.85
N ASP A 97 -3.86 -7.34 6.44
CA ASP A 97 -4.05 -8.76 6.16
C ASP A 97 -3.27 -9.12 4.90
N PRO A 98 -2.23 -9.98 4.97
CA PRO A 98 -1.43 -10.35 3.81
C PRO A 98 -2.24 -11.04 2.70
N ARG A 99 -3.45 -11.52 2.99
CA ARG A 99 -4.35 -12.20 2.03
C ARG A 99 -5.23 -11.24 1.24
N ILE A 100 -5.33 -9.98 1.68
CA ILE A 100 -6.29 -9.02 1.12
C ILE A 100 -5.49 -7.88 0.50
N GLN A 101 -5.01 -8.19 -0.70
CA GLN A 101 -4.32 -7.29 -1.62
C GLN A 101 -4.99 -7.49 -2.96
N GLY A 102 -5.66 -6.45 -3.47
CA GLY A 102 -6.50 -6.60 -4.65
C GLY A 102 -6.67 -5.31 -5.40
N HIS A 103 -7.61 -5.35 -6.35
CA HIS A 103 -7.98 -4.23 -7.18
C HIS A 103 -9.46 -3.95 -7.05
N ALA A 104 -9.82 -2.67 -7.03
CA ALA A 104 -11.18 -2.19 -7.23
C ALA A 104 -11.21 -1.32 -8.47
N PHE A 105 -12.35 -1.28 -9.16
CA PHE A 105 -12.56 -0.46 -10.34
C PHE A 105 -13.89 0.26 -10.23
N CYS A 106 -13.95 1.49 -10.71
CA CYS A 106 -15.17 2.28 -10.82
C CYS A 106 -15.15 3.04 -12.14
N VAL A 107 -16.31 3.09 -12.80
CA VAL A 107 -16.48 3.82 -14.06
C VAL A 107 -17.25 5.11 -13.77
N VAL A 108 -16.72 6.25 -14.21
CA VAL A 108 -17.38 7.56 -14.11
C VAL A 108 -17.37 8.20 -15.49
N GLY A 109 -18.56 8.37 -16.08
CA GLY A 109 -18.68 8.66 -17.51
C GLY A 109 -18.21 7.46 -18.33
N ASP A 110 -17.26 7.67 -19.24
CA ASP A 110 -16.66 6.63 -20.07
C ASP A 110 -15.23 6.25 -19.61
N ILE A 111 -14.80 6.70 -18.42
CA ILE A 111 -13.44 6.51 -17.91
C ILE A 111 -13.45 5.50 -16.76
N GLU A 112 -12.60 4.47 -16.87
CA GLU A 112 -12.40 3.47 -15.81
C GLU A 112 -11.23 3.88 -14.89
N PHE A 113 -11.53 4.06 -13.60
CA PHE A 113 -10.54 4.31 -12.56
C PHE A 113 -10.29 3.02 -11.78
N SER A 114 -9.03 2.58 -11.71
CA SER A 114 -8.64 1.44 -10.87
C SER A 114 -7.89 1.88 -9.62
N PHE A 115 -7.99 1.04 -8.58
CA PHE A 115 -7.41 1.30 -7.27
C PHE A 115 -6.74 0.04 -6.72
N TYR A 116 -5.58 0.21 -6.09
CA TYR A 116 -5.03 -0.80 -5.18
C TYR A 116 -5.83 -0.82 -3.88
N VAL A 117 -6.19 -2.01 -3.43
CA VAL A 117 -6.98 -2.23 -2.21
C VAL A 117 -6.16 -2.99 -1.18
N TYR A 118 -6.09 -2.44 0.03
CA TYR A 118 -5.44 -3.07 1.18
C TYR A 118 -6.35 -3.04 2.39
N ARG A 119 -6.38 -4.13 3.17
CA ARG A 119 -7.16 -4.20 4.41
C ARG A 119 -6.26 -4.19 5.63
N SER A 120 -6.46 -3.24 6.54
CA SER A 120 -5.80 -3.21 7.85
C SER A 120 -6.30 -4.33 8.76
N LEU A 121 -5.46 -4.75 9.70
CA LEU A 121 -5.86 -5.67 10.77
C LEU A 121 -6.88 -5.04 11.75
N GLU A 122 -7.01 -3.71 11.73
CA GLU A 122 -7.95 -2.93 12.55
C GLU A 122 -9.32 -2.78 11.88
N GLY A 123 -9.54 -3.42 10.72
CA GLY A 123 -10.84 -3.40 10.05
C GLY A 123 -11.09 -2.18 9.17
N GLN A 124 -10.03 -1.55 8.65
CA GLN A 124 -10.10 -0.48 7.65
C GLN A 124 -9.67 -1.01 6.27
N GLU A 125 -10.31 -0.54 5.21
CA GLU A 125 -9.96 -0.76 3.82
C GLU A 125 -9.41 0.54 3.23
N TYR A 126 -8.20 0.50 2.69
CA TYR A 126 -7.59 1.61 1.98
C TYR A 126 -7.67 1.37 0.48
N ARG A 127 -8.12 2.37 -0.29
CA ARG A 127 -8.03 2.36 -1.75
C ARG A 127 -7.11 3.49 -2.23
N PHE A 128 -6.12 3.15 -3.03
CA PHE A 128 -5.17 4.09 -3.63
C PHE A 128 -5.32 4.07 -5.15
N PRO A 129 -5.46 5.22 -5.82
CA PRO A 129 -5.49 5.27 -7.27
C PRO A 129 -4.28 4.54 -7.87
N GLN A 130 -4.55 3.62 -8.80
CA GLN A 130 -3.50 2.90 -9.52
C GLN A 130 -3.06 3.70 -10.74
N TYR A 131 -1.75 3.62 -11.01
CA TYR A 131 -1.12 4.10 -12.24
C TYR A 131 -0.92 2.94 -13.23
N TYR A 132 -0.94 3.27 -14.52
CA TYR A 132 -0.89 2.31 -15.63
C TYR A 132 -2.16 1.47 -15.72
N ASN A 133 -3.31 2.14 -15.61
CA ASN A 133 -4.59 1.48 -15.91
C ASN A 133 -4.69 1.18 -17.40
N HIS A 134 -5.60 0.26 -17.75
CA HIS A 134 -5.87 -0.05 -19.16
C HIS A 134 -6.41 1.18 -19.91
N ASP A 135 -7.03 2.11 -19.20
CA ASP A 135 -7.48 3.41 -19.70
C ASP A 135 -6.52 4.53 -19.29
N GLY A 136 -5.74 5.03 -20.26
CA GLY A 136 -4.78 6.11 -20.04
C GLY A 136 -5.40 7.46 -19.67
N ASN A 137 -6.72 7.65 -19.85
CA ASN A 137 -7.38 8.90 -19.49
C ASN A 137 -7.48 9.07 -17.96
N ALA A 138 -7.73 7.99 -17.23
CA ALA A 138 -7.76 7.99 -15.77
C ALA A 138 -6.41 8.42 -15.20
N ASP A 139 -5.31 7.88 -15.74
CA ASP A 139 -3.95 8.19 -15.32
C ASP A 139 -3.64 9.69 -15.45
N ILE A 140 -4.05 10.32 -16.56
CA ILE A 140 -3.86 11.77 -16.78
C ILE A 140 -4.59 12.60 -15.73
N ILE A 141 -5.85 12.23 -15.42
CA ILE A 141 -6.65 12.93 -14.41
C ILE A 141 -6.04 12.76 -13.02
N VAL A 142 -5.70 11.52 -12.64
CA VAL A 142 -5.10 11.25 -11.32
C VAL A 142 -3.77 11.99 -11.18
N HIS A 143 -2.93 12.02 -12.21
CA HIS A 143 -1.61 12.69 -12.16
C HIS A 143 -1.73 14.19 -12.04
N SER A 144 -2.65 14.79 -12.80
CA SER A 144 -2.81 16.23 -12.83
C SER A 144 -3.59 16.78 -11.62
N GLN A 145 -4.58 16.02 -11.12
CA GLN A 145 -5.53 16.53 -10.12
C GLN A 145 -5.27 16.02 -8.70
N LEU A 146 -4.80 14.79 -8.51
CA LEU A 146 -4.58 14.24 -7.16
C LEU A 146 -3.60 15.10 -6.34
N PRO A 147 -2.51 15.63 -6.92
CA PRO A 147 -1.62 16.57 -6.23
C PRO A 147 -2.27 17.82 -5.67
N LYS A 148 -3.41 18.24 -6.23
CA LYS A 148 -4.13 19.46 -5.81
C LYS A 148 -5.06 19.21 -4.62
N MET A 149 -5.42 17.94 -4.36
CA MET A 149 -6.21 17.58 -3.19
C MET A 149 -5.37 17.64 -1.91
N PRO A 150 -5.98 17.94 -0.74
CA PRO A 150 -5.32 17.79 0.56
C PRO A 150 -4.74 16.38 0.73
N GLU A 151 -3.59 16.23 1.40
CA GLU A 151 -2.86 14.94 1.48
C GLU A 151 -3.74 13.80 2.05
N GLU A 152 -4.56 14.11 3.04
CA GLU A 152 -5.51 13.22 3.70
C GLU A 152 -6.66 12.74 2.80
N GLU A 153 -6.91 13.44 1.69
CA GLU A 153 -7.94 13.08 0.71
C GLU A 153 -7.36 12.40 -0.53
N GLN A 154 -6.05 12.20 -0.64
CA GLN A 154 -5.41 11.60 -1.82
C GLN A 154 -5.57 10.07 -1.91
N TYR A 155 -6.29 9.49 -0.96
CA TYR A 155 -6.67 8.08 -0.94
C TYR A 155 -8.02 7.94 -0.23
N LEU A 156 -8.64 6.78 -0.37
CA LEU A 156 -9.90 6.46 0.28
C LEU A 156 -9.65 5.52 1.46
N CYS A 157 -10.44 5.67 2.53
CA CYS A 157 -10.43 4.81 3.70
C CYS A 157 -11.86 4.50 4.11
N PHE A 158 -12.17 3.22 4.31
CA PHE A 158 -13.51 2.74 4.66
C PHE A 158 -13.47 1.73 5.80
N PRO A 159 -14.49 1.70 6.68
CA PRO A 159 -14.76 0.52 7.48
C PRO A 159 -14.96 -0.71 6.60
N THR A 160 -14.35 -1.82 7.00
CA THR A 160 -14.35 -3.06 6.19
C THR A 160 -15.71 -3.72 6.08
N ASP A 161 -16.56 -3.52 7.09
CA ASP A 161 -17.92 -4.05 7.22
C ASP A 161 -18.96 -3.32 6.37
N TRP A 162 -18.60 -2.18 5.78
CA TRP A 162 -19.46 -1.52 4.80
C TRP A 162 -19.63 -2.38 3.55
N SER A 163 -20.85 -2.34 2.99
CA SER A 163 -21.15 -3.05 1.75
C SER A 163 -20.35 -2.50 0.58
N LEU A 164 -20.22 -3.32 -0.48
CA LEU A 164 -19.49 -2.91 -1.67
C LEU A 164 -20.14 -1.70 -2.34
N GLU A 165 -21.47 -1.69 -2.40
CA GLU A 165 -22.27 -0.62 -3.01
C GLU A 165 -22.00 0.73 -2.35
N VAL A 166 -21.97 0.78 -1.01
CA VAL A 166 -21.67 2.02 -0.27
C VAL A 166 -20.25 2.49 -0.55
N LYS A 167 -19.27 1.58 -0.58
CA LYS A 167 -17.87 1.93 -0.88
C LYS A 167 -17.72 2.46 -2.31
N ASP A 168 -18.44 1.89 -3.25
CA ASP A 168 -18.39 2.31 -4.66
C ASP A 168 -19.08 3.65 -4.87
N GLU A 169 -20.22 3.92 -4.22
CA GLU A 169 -20.85 5.25 -4.23
C GLU A 169 -19.89 6.34 -3.71
N ILE A 170 -19.16 6.09 -2.62
CA ILE A 170 -18.20 7.05 -2.07
C ILE A 170 -16.99 7.18 -3.01
N THR A 171 -16.52 6.07 -3.58
CA THR A 171 -15.42 6.07 -4.55
C THR A 171 -15.80 6.92 -5.77
N ILE A 172 -17.01 6.78 -6.31
CA ILE A 172 -17.53 7.59 -7.41
C ILE A 172 -17.59 9.08 -7.04
N LYS A 173 -18.10 9.43 -5.85
CA LYS A 173 -18.13 10.83 -5.38
C LYS A 173 -16.73 11.42 -5.25
N TRP A 174 -15.78 10.62 -4.78
CA TRP A 174 -14.38 11.02 -4.69
C TRP A 174 -13.77 11.24 -6.07
N ILE A 175 -14.03 10.36 -7.05
CA ILE A 175 -13.59 10.53 -8.45
C ILE A 175 -14.17 11.82 -9.04
N GLN A 176 -15.47 12.07 -8.82
CA GLN A 176 -16.11 13.31 -9.28
C GLN A 176 -15.47 14.56 -8.65
N LYS A 177 -15.12 14.50 -7.36
CA LYS A 177 -14.37 15.58 -6.69
C LYS A 177 -12.99 15.77 -7.33
N LEU A 178 -12.25 14.68 -7.55
CA LEU A 178 -10.94 14.70 -8.20
C LEU A 178 -11.00 15.36 -9.58
N ILE A 179 -11.99 15.01 -10.41
CA ILE A 179 -12.19 15.59 -11.74
C ILE A 179 -12.48 17.10 -11.63
N ASN A 180 -13.29 17.51 -10.67
CA ASN A 180 -13.71 18.91 -10.47
C ASN A 180 -12.66 19.78 -9.74
N CYS A 181 -11.52 19.22 -9.31
CA CYS A 181 -10.36 20.00 -8.85
C CYS A 181 -9.58 20.67 -10.01
N SER A 182 -10.09 20.53 -11.23
CA SER A 182 -9.60 21.16 -12.47
C SER A 182 -9.69 22.67 -12.45
#